data_AF-A0AB38FC00-F1
#
_entry.id   AF-A0AB38FC00-F1
#
_cell.length_a   1.000
_cell.length_b   1.000
_cell.length_c   1.000
_cell.angle_alpha   90.00
_cell.angle_beta   90.00
_cell.angle_gamma   90.00
#
_symmetry.space_group_name_H-M   'P 1'
#
loop_
_entity.id
_entity.type
_entity.pdbx_description
1 polymer ?
#
loop_
_entity_poly.entity_id
_entity_poly.type
_entity_poly.pdbx_seq_one_letter_code
_entity_poly.pdbx_strand_id
1 'polypeptide(L)'
;MNDAEREPGVHVNACEACGRLPHPRRVRLALAKLCAVFPVELALHALVVHFHASYLMTVTVLTISTTVLVIWVVEPSAMRLLGGWLHGPPDGKHGPLPTGQSLWRIRVRVSDQPGQLESLAHNLAKLDANILTVHVHHLDGGSLDELIVGACRETSPDALAHAVRAGGGSSVGIWPASALALIDGQTKALTLASRVAADPSELPLSIAELLGAQYVDSRVSDHPTTAASVAIPSGEGEPLVFVRPADEPFTPAEIARARRLSELAQRTRATTNSGGLAGPAT
;
A
#
# COMPACT_ATOMS: atom_id res chain seq x y z
N MET A 1 12.10 12.30 -32.27
CA MET A 1 13.11 11.28 -32.62
C MET A 1 14.21 11.35 -31.56
N ASN A 2 14.14 10.66 -30.44
CA ASN A 2 13.58 9.33 -30.20
C ASN A 2 12.50 9.32 -29.11
N ASP A 3 11.32 8.86 -29.49
CA ASP A 3 10.35 8.25 -28.59
C ASP A 3 10.94 6.91 -28.14
N ALA A 4 11.41 6.85 -26.89
CA ALA A 4 11.74 5.58 -26.26
C ALA A 4 10.45 5.01 -25.69
N GLU A 5 9.96 3.95 -26.35
CA GLU A 5 8.83 3.12 -25.95
C GLU A 5 8.94 2.77 -24.46
N ARG A 6 8.06 3.40 -23.66
CA ARG A 6 7.79 3.01 -22.30
C ARG A 6 6.90 1.77 -22.39
N GLU A 7 7.47 0.59 -22.16
CA GLU A 7 6.72 -0.68 -22.14
C GLU A 7 5.43 -0.53 -21.32
N PRO A 8 4.26 -0.89 -21.86
CA PRO A 8 2.98 -0.79 -21.17
C PRO A 8 2.81 -2.03 -20.28
N GLY A 9 3.56 -2.09 -19.19
CA GLY A 9 3.50 -3.19 -18.20
C GLY A 9 3.30 -2.72 -16.75
N VAL A 10 3.22 -1.41 -16.50
CA VAL A 10 2.95 -0.89 -15.16
C VAL A 10 1.45 -1.03 -14.90
N HIS A 11 1.09 -1.98 -14.05
CA HIS A 11 -0.26 -2.06 -13.49
C HIS A 11 -0.64 -0.69 -12.93
N VAL A 12 -1.49 0.05 -13.66
CA VAL A 12 -2.00 1.40 -13.36
C VAL A 12 -2.67 1.51 -11.98
N ASN A 13 -2.87 0.37 -11.33
CA ASN A 13 -3.54 0.21 -10.04
C ASN A 13 -2.59 -0.24 -8.91
N ALA A 14 -1.30 -0.43 -9.17
CA ALA A 14 -0.32 -0.75 -8.13
C ALA A 14 0.10 0.54 -7.42
N CYS A 15 0.19 0.51 -6.09
CA CYS A 15 0.82 1.58 -5.33
C CYS A 15 2.24 1.80 -5.88
N GLU A 16 2.57 3.02 -6.32
CA GLU A 16 3.88 3.36 -6.91
C GLU A 16 5.04 3.04 -5.96
N ALA A 17 4.79 3.03 -4.65
CA ALA A 17 5.73 2.61 -3.64
C ALA A 17 5.85 1.09 -3.54
N CYS A 18 4.77 0.38 -3.18
CA CYS A 18 4.87 -1.03 -2.76
C CYS A 18 4.48 -2.06 -3.83
N GLY A 19 4.07 -1.63 -5.02
CA GLY A 19 3.65 -2.52 -6.12
C GLY A 19 2.33 -3.28 -5.86
N ARG A 20 1.71 -3.13 -4.69
CA ARG A 20 0.45 -3.81 -4.31
C ARG A 20 -0.74 -3.08 -4.91
N LEU A 21 -1.67 -3.83 -5.49
CA LEU A 21 -2.99 -3.33 -5.81
C LEU A 21 -3.76 -3.02 -4.51
N PRO A 22 -4.58 -1.95 -4.44
CA PRO A 22 -5.31 -1.59 -3.22
C PRO A 22 -6.16 -2.76 -2.75
N HIS A 23 -6.07 -3.10 -1.46
CA HIS A 23 -6.87 -4.17 -0.88
C HIS A 23 -8.36 -3.90 -1.12
N PRO A 24 -9.10 -4.89 -1.63
CA PRO A 24 -10.52 -4.73 -1.86
C PRO A 24 -11.24 -4.49 -0.54
N ARG A 25 -12.23 -3.58 -0.54
CA ARG A 25 -13.10 -3.37 0.63
C ARG A 25 -13.69 -4.72 1.06
N ARG A 26 -13.76 -4.99 2.37
CA ARG A 26 -14.27 -6.25 2.96
C ARG A 26 -15.60 -6.70 2.34
N VAL A 27 -16.49 -5.75 2.03
CA VAL A 27 -17.79 -6.01 1.38
C VAL A 27 -17.65 -6.54 -0.04
N ARG A 28 -16.72 -5.99 -0.86
CA ARG A 28 -16.47 -6.47 -2.23
C ARG A 28 -15.84 -7.85 -2.24
N LEU A 29 -14.94 -8.12 -1.28
CA LEU A 29 -14.36 -9.44 -1.09
C LEU A 29 -15.41 -10.48 -0.67
N ALA A 30 -16.32 -10.12 0.23
CA ALA A 30 -17.42 -10.99 0.64
C ALA A 30 -18.37 -11.28 -0.52
N LEU A 31 -18.76 -10.27 -1.29
CA LEU A 31 -19.63 -10.44 -2.46
C LEU A 31 -18.98 -11.30 -3.55
N ALA A 32 -17.69 -11.08 -3.80
CA ALA A 32 -16.88 -11.87 -4.73
C ALA A 32 -16.84 -13.36 -4.34
N LYS A 33 -16.61 -13.66 -3.05
CA LYS A 33 -16.65 -15.03 -2.54
C LYS A 33 -18.04 -15.66 -2.70
N LEU A 34 -19.09 -14.91 -2.41
CA LEU A 34 -20.48 -15.39 -2.52
C LEU A 34 -20.86 -15.69 -3.97
N CYS A 35 -20.51 -14.80 -4.91
CA CYS A 35 -20.75 -15.00 -6.34
C CYS A 35 -19.97 -16.19 -6.93
N ALA A 36 -18.79 -16.52 -6.38
CA ALA A 36 -18.01 -17.67 -6.83
C ALA A 36 -18.59 -19.01 -6.33
N VAL A 37 -19.12 -19.04 -5.11
CA VAL A 37 -19.63 -20.27 -4.47
C VAL A 37 -21.07 -20.58 -4.89
N PHE A 38 -21.93 -19.56 -4.97
CA PHE A 38 -23.37 -19.71 -5.14
C PHE A 38 -23.79 -20.50 -6.40
N PRO A 39 -23.23 -20.29 -7.60
CA PRO A 39 -23.65 -21.03 -8.80
C PRO A 39 -23.31 -22.52 -8.73
N VAL A 40 -22.17 -22.86 -8.11
CA VAL A 40 -21.71 -24.24 -7.96
C VAL A 40 -22.56 -24.98 -6.94
N GLU A 41 -22.88 -24.33 -5.83
CA GLU A 41 -23.78 -24.87 -4.81
C GLU A 41 -25.20 -25.09 -5.37
N LEU A 42 -25.73 -24.12 -6.13
CA LEU A 42 -27.04 -24.23 -6.77
C LEU A 42 -27.11 -25.39 -7.78
N ALA A 43 -26.08 -25.56 -8.61
CA ALA A 43 -25.99 -26.65 -9.59
C ALA A 43 -25.92 -28.02 -8.90
N LEU A 44 -25.19 -28.11 -7.79
CA LEU A 44 -25.08 -29.33 -7.01
C LEU A 44 -26.40 -29.70 -6.33
N HIS A 45 -27.10 -28.73 -5.75
CA HIS A 45 -28.44 -28.93 -5.21
C HIS A 45 -29.41 -29.42 -6.29
N ALA A 46 -29.38 -28.81 -7.48
CA ALA A 46 -30.21 -29.21 -8.60
C ALA A 46 -29.92 -30.67 -9.03
N LEU A 47 -28.65 -31.06 -9.09
CA LEU A 47 -28.22 -32.43 -9.43
C LEU A 47 -28.72 -33.45 -8.40
N VAL A 48 -28.55 -33.14 -7.11
CA VAL A 48 -28.94 -34.04 -6.01
C VAL A 48 -30.46 -34.20 -5.90
N VAL A 49 -31.25 -33.18 -6.28
CA VAL A 49 -32.72 -33.28 -6.35
C VAL A 49 -33.16 -34.05 -7.59
N HIS A 50 -32.44 -33.93 -8.71
CA HIS A 50 -32.77 -34.64 -9.94
C HIS A 50 -32.60 -36.16 -9.80
N PHE A 51 -31.51 -36.60 -9.17
CA PHE A 51 -31.31 -38.01 -8.83
C PHE A 51 -32.08 -38.32 -7.55
N HIS A 52 -33.13 -39.15 -7.63
CA HIS A 52 -33.95 -39.56 -6.48
C HIS A 52 -33.15 -40.50 -5.54
N ALA A 53 -32.13 -39.97 -4.87
CA ALA A 53 -31.27 -40.67 -3.94
C ALA A 53 -31.95 -40.83 -2.57
N SER A 54 -31.44 -41.76 -1.76
CA SER A 54 -31.87 -41.88 -0.37
C SER A 54 -31.49 -40.63 0.42
N TYR A 55 -32.36 -40.22 1.35
CA TYR A 55 -32.20 -38.98 2.13
C TYR A 55 -30.83 -38.87 2.81
N LEU A 56 -30.32 -39.99 3.36
CA LEU A 56 -29.01 -40.02 4.01
C LEU A 56 -27.84 -39.81 3.03
N MET A 57 -27.91 -40.34 1.81
CA MET A 57 -26.89 -40.07 0.79
C MET A 57 -26.93 -38.60 0.37
N THR A 58 -28.13 -38.04 0.15
CA THR A 58 -28.31 -36.62 -0.20
C THR A 58 -27.67 -35.71 0.84
N VAL A 59 -27.98 -35.90 2.12
CA VAL A 59 -27.43 -35.07 3.20
C VAL A 59 -25.92 -35.22 3.31
N THR A 60 -25.40 -36.45 3.20
CA THR A 60 -23.96 -36.71 3.33
C THR A 60 -23.16 -36.11 2.16
N VAL A 61 -23.63 -36.33 0.93
CA VAL A 61 -22.98 -35.79 -0.28
C VAL A 61 -23.00 -34.27 -0.26
N LEU A 62 -24.13 -33.66 0.09
CA LEU A 62 -24.25 -32.21 0.17
C LEU A 62 -23.33 -31.62 1.23
N THR A 63 -23.27 -32.22 2.42
CA THR A 63 -22.41 -31.71 3.52
C THR A 63 -20.93 -31.79 3.15
N ILE A 64 -20.48 -32.92 2.60
CA ILE A 64 -19.07 -33.12 2.21
C ILE A 64 -18.70 -32.17 1.08
N SER A 65 -19.52 -32.09 0.05
CA SER A 65 -19.26 -31.25 -1.12
C SER A 65 -19.27 -29.75 -0.79
N THR A 66 -20.22 -29.26 0.00
CA THR A 66 -20.22 -27.86 0.46
C THR A 66 -18.96 -27.55 1.26
N THR A 67 -18.54 -28.45 2.15
CA THR A 67 -17.32 -28.28 2.95
C THR A 67 -16.07 -28.24 2.06
N VAL A 68 -15.94 -29.17 1.11
CA VAL A 68 -14.84 -29.21 0.15
C VAL A 68 -14.82 -27.97 -0.73
N LEU A 69 -15.98 -27.54 -1.24
CA LEU A 69 -16.11 -26.36 -2.09
C LEU A 69 -15.69 -25.08 -1.35
N VAL A 70 -16.10 -24.92 -0.09
CA VAL A 70 -15.68 -23.78 0.74
C VAL A 70 -14.16 -23.78 0.93
N ILE A 71 -13.54 -24.93 1.23
CA ILE A 71 -12.09 -25.02 1.43
C ILE A 71 -11.33 -24.74 0.12
N TRP A 72 -11.75 -25.36 -0.99
CA TRP A 72 -11.03 -25.32 -2.27
C TRP A 72 -11.32 -24.10 -3.15
N VAL A 73 -12.43 -23.37 -2.95
CA VAL A 73 -12.77 -22.20 -3.77
C VAL A 73 -12.41 -20.89 -3.08
N VAL A 74 -12.48 -20.83 -1.74
CA VAL A 74 -12.23 -19.59 -0.98
C VAL A 74 -10.76 -19.16 -1.03
N GLU A 75 -9.81 -20.09 -1.16
CA GLU A 75 -8.36 -19.79 -1.18
C GLU A 75 -7.79 -19.54 -2.60
N PRO A 76 -7.95 -20.43 -3.60
CA PRO A 76 -7.23 -20.32 -4.87
C PRO A 76 -7.98 -19.57 -5.97
N SER A 77 -9.31 -19.70 -6.02
CA SER A 77 -10.11 -19.31 -7.20
C SER A 77 -10.64 -17.87 -7.11
N ALA A 78 -10.94 -17.40 -5.91
CA ALA A 78 -11.41 -16.03 -5.67
C ALA A 78 -10.34 -14.97 -6.03
N MET A 79 -9.06 -15.27 -5.83
CA MET A 79 -7.96 -14.33 -6.16
C MET A 79 -7.62 -14.30 -7.66
N ARG A 80 -7.76 -15.42 -8.38
CA ARG A 80 -7.40 -15.48 -9.81
C ARG A 80 -8.49 -14.95 -10.75
N LEU A 81 -9.77 -15.25 -10.47
CA LEU A 81 -10.86 -14.90 -11.39
C LEU A 81 -11.41 -13.48 -11.19
N LEU A 82 -11.35 -12.96 -9.96
CA LEU A 82 -11.95 -11.67 -9.61
C LEU A 82 -10.90 -10.58 -9.36
N GLY A 83 -9.60 -10.85 -9.58
CA GLY A 83 -8.52 -9.87 -9.39
C GLY A 83 -8.76 -8.57 -10.17
N GLY A 84 -9.18 -8.68 -11.44
CA GLY A 84 -9.49 -7.52 -12.28
C GLY A 84 -10.74 -6.73 -11.87
N TRP A 85 -11.67 -7.35 -11.12
CA TRP A 85 -12.89 -6.69 -10.62
C TRP A 85 -12.77 -6.24 -9.16
N LEU A 86 -11.86 -6.83 -8.37
CA LEU A 86 -11.54 -6.46 -6.99
C LEU A 86 -10.77 -5.14 -6.95
N HIS A 87 -9.88 -4.92 -7.92
CA HIS A 87 -9.11 -3.71 -8.09
C HIS A 87 -9.85 -2.83 -9.11
N GLY A 88 -10.34 -1.67 -8.68
CA GLY A 88 -11.27 -0.84 -9.44
C GLY A 88 -10.77 -0.46 -10.84
N PRO A 89 -11.66 0.08 -11.70
CA PRO A 89 -11.27 0.54 -13.04
C PRO A 89 -10.12 1.55 -12.96
N PRO A 90 -9.22 1.57 -13.98
CA PRO A 90 -7.92 2.25 -13.98
C PRO A 90 -7.98 3.77 -14.11
N ASP A 91 -8.99 4.40 -13.50
CA ASP A 91 -9.01 5.85 -13.39
C ASP A 91 -8.39 6.22 -12.06
N GLY A 92 -7.11 6.60 -12.09
CA GLY A 92 -6.35 7.24 -11.01
C GLY A 92 -6.94 8.56 -10.51
N LYS A 93 -8.24 8.80 -10.72
CA LYS A 93 -9.02 9.82 -10.06
C LYS A 93 -9.32 9.28 -8.66
N HIS A 94 -8.39 9.51 -7.74
CA HIS A 94 -8.69 9.45 -6.31
C HIS A 94 -9.99 10.22 -6.09
N GLY A 95 -11.05 9.50 -5.67
CA GLY A 95 -12.36 10.08 -5.49
C GLY A 95 -12.25 11.33 -4.61
N PRO A 96 -12.96 12.42 -4.93
CA PRO A 96 -12.90 13.66 -4.16
C PRO A 96 -13.09 13.35 -2.68
N LEU A 97 -12.35 14.04 -1.80
CA LEU A 97 -12.82 14.12 -0.43
C LEU A 97 -14.24 14.70 -0.45
N PRO A 98 -15.11 14.33 0.51
CA PRO A 98 -16.48 14.87 0.60
C PRO A 98 -16.56 16.41 0.59
N THR A 99 -15.42 17.08 0.78
CA THR A 99 -15.22 18.54 0.76
C THR A 99 -15.00 19.15 -0.63
N GLY A 100 -14.94 18.36 -1.71
CA GLY A 100 -14.74 18.89 -3.08
C GLY A 100 -13.30 19.35 -3.40
N GLN A 101 -12.36 19.12 -2.48
CA GLN A 101 -10.96 19.50 -2.63
C GLN A 101 -10.13 18.38 -3.28
N SER A 102 -9.09 18.79 -4.02
CA SER A 102 -8.01 17.94 -4.49
C SER A 102 -6.85 17.98 -3.49
N LEU A 103 -6.22 16.82 -3.24
CA LEU A 103 -5.06 16.73 -2.37
C LEU A 103 -3.78 16.72 -3.19
N TRP A 104 -2.79 17.44 -2.71
CA TRP A 104 -1.48 17.59 -3.35
C TRP A 104 -0.38 17.32 -2.33
N ARG A 105 0.62 16.53 -2.74
CA ARG A 105 1.88 16.39 -2.04
C ARG A 105 2.88 17.36 -2.66
N ILE A 106 3.46 18.22 -1.84
CA ILE A 106 4.49 19.18 -2.23
C ILE A 106 5.77 18.81 -1.50
N ARG A 107 6.86 18.55 -2.23
CA ARG A 107 8.21 18.53 -1.65
C ARG A 107 8.94 19.79 -2.04
N VAL A 108 9.52 20.47 -1.07
CA VAL A 108 10.18 21.75 -1.27
C VAL A 108 11.38 21.88 -0.33
N ARG A 109 12.48 22.44 -0.85
CA ARG A 109 13.59 22.89 -0.01
C ARG A 109 13.34 24.31 0.46
N VAL A 110 13.36 24.49 1.77
CA VAL A 110 13.18 25.78 2.43
C VAL A 110 14.47 26.12 3.18
N SER A 111 14.90 27.38 3.12
CA SER A 111 16.04 27.84 3.90
C SER A 111 15.68 27.86 5.39
N ASP A 112 16.62 27.48 6.24
CA ASP A 112 16.43 27.49 7.70
C ASP A 112 16.58 28.92 8.25
N GLN A 113 15.60 29.76 7.91
CA GLN A 113 15.51 31.15 8.36
C GLN A 113 14.12 31.44 8.93
N PRO A 114 14.02 32.23 10.01
CA PRO A 114 12.73 32.67 10.52
C PRO A 114 11.87 33.33 9.43
N GLY A 115 10.58 33.00 9.40
CA GLY A 115 9.60 33.59 8.47
C GLY A 115 9.48 32.90 7.11
N GLN A 116 10.34 31.92 6.76
CA GLN A 116 10.24 31.23 5.47
C GLN A 116 8.98 30.36 5.36
N LEU A 117 8.66 29.61 6.42
CA LEU A 117 7.42 28.82 6.46
C LEU A 117 6.17 29.71 6.46
N GLU A 118 6.25 30.89 7.08
CA GLU A 118 5.17 31.90 7.06
C GLU A 118 4.95 32.43 5.65
N SER A 119 6.02 32.81 4.95
CA SER A 119 5.97 33.24 3.55
C SER A 119 5.40 32.15 2.64
N LEU A 120 5.81 30.89 2.84
CA LEU A 120 5.29 29.74 2.12
C LEU A 120 3.78 29.55 2.36
N ALA A 121 3.37 29.52 3.62
CA ALA A 121 1.96 29.36 4.00
C ALA A 121 1.10 30.52 3.48
N HIS A 122 1.61 31.76 3.55
CA HIS A 122 0.92 32.94 3.05
C HIS A 122 0.68 32.88 1.53
N ASN A 123 1.67 32.42 0.75
CA ASN A 123 1.51 32.30 -0.70
C ASN A 123 0.59 31.14 -1.11
N LEU A 124 0.60 30.03 -0.37
CA LEU A 124 -0.38 28.95 -0.57
C LEU A 124 -1.81 29.39 -0.22
N ALA A 125 -1.98 30.18 0.84
CA ALA A 125 -3.28 30.71 1.24
C ALA A 125 -3.92 31.62 0.18
N LYS A 126 -3.12 32.33 -0.63
CA LYS A 126 -3.64 33.13 -1.78
C LYS A 126 -4.31 32.27 -2.85
N LEU A 127 -4.01 30.97 -2.89
CA LEU A 127 -4.64 30.00 -3.80
C LEU A 127 -5.77 29.21 -3.12
N ASP A 128 -6.21 29.63 -1.93
CA ASP A 128 -7.14 28.88 -1.07
C ASP A 128 -6.66 27.44 -0.81
N ALA A 129 -5.34 27.27 -0.76
CA ALA A 129 -4.69 25.99 -0.57
C ALA A 129 -4.38 25.80 0.91
N ASN A 130 -5.10 24.89 1.55
CA ASN A 130 -5.01 24.60 2.98
C ASN A 130 -3.93 23.56 3.27
N ILE A 131 -2.99 23.87 4.17
CA ILE A 131 -1.95 22.92 4.59
C ILE A 131 -2.55 21.98 5.64
N LEU A 132 -2.57 20.69 5.33
CA LEU A 132 -3.18 19.65 6.17
C LEU A 132 -2.13 18.92 7.02
N THR A 133 -0.95 18.70 6.45
CA THR A 133 0.16 18.03 7.12
C THR A 133 1.48 18.67 6.70
N VAL A 134 2.43 18.77 7.64
CA VAL A 134 3.81 19.19 7.39
C VAL A 134 4.76 18.17 7.99
N HIS A 135 5.70 17.68 7.19
CA HIS A 135 6.81 16.86 7.62
C HIS A 135 8.12 17.54 7.23
N VAL A 136 8.97 17.82 8.23
CA VAL A 136 10.25 18.52 8.04
C VAL A 136 11.39 17.51 8.13
N HIS A 137 12.16 17.40 7.07
CA HIS A 137 13.40 16.61 7.04
C HIS A 137 14.61 17.57 7.06
N HIS A 138 15.36 17.57 8.15
CA HIS A 138 16.56 18.40 8.27
C HIS A 138 17.70 17.79 7.43
N LEU A 139 18.33 18.61 6.58
CA LEU A 139 19.47 18.25 5.73
C LEU A 139 20.59 19.28 5.95
N ASP A 140 21.81 18.95 5.55
CA ASP A 140 22.91 19.91 5.57
C ASP A 140 22.58 21.10 4.64
N GLY A 141 22.44 22.30 5.20
CA GLY A 141 22.15 23.54 4.45
C GLY A 141 20.68 23.92 4.28
N GLY A 142 19.72 23.23 4.91
CA GLY A 142 18.30 23.62 4.95
C GLY A 142 17.35 22.47 5.30
N SER A 143 16.04 22.70 5.22
CA SER A 143 15.04 21.64 5.34
C SER A 143 14.47 21.21 4.00
N LEU A 144 14.23 19.91 3.85
CA LEU A 144 13.32 19.37 2.84
C LEU A 144 11.96 19.15 3.51
N ASP A 145 11.01 20.00 3.17
CA ASP A 145 9.66 19.95 3.72
C ASP A 145 8.75 19.17 2.75
N GLU A 146 8.02 18.21 3.30
CA GLU A 146 6.94 17.49 2.62
C GLU A 146 5.61 17.97 3.20
N LEU A 147 4.81 18.65 2.37
CA LEU A 147 3.51 19.20 2.74
C LEU A 147 2.40 18.44 2.03
N ILE A 148 1.31 18.15 2.75
CA ILE A 148 0.05 17.74 2.15
C ILE A 148 -0.90 18.94 2.16
N VAL A 149 -1.37 19.34 0.99
CA VAL A 149 -2.19 20.52 0.80
C VAL A 149 -3.52 20.13 0.15
N GLY A 150 -4.63 20.60 0.72
CA GLY A 150 -5.95 20.55 0.10
C GLY A 150 -6.21 21.83 -0.67
N ALA A 151 -6.53 21.74 -1.95
CA ALA A 151 -6.82 22.90 -2.80
C ALA A 151 -8.11 22.68 -3.60
N CYS A 152 -8.67 23.75 -4.16
CA CYS A 152 -9.79 23.67 -5.10
C CYS A 152 -9.48 22.69 -6.25
N ARG A 153 -10.53 22.10 -6.83
CA ARG A 153 -10.37 21.01 -7.81
C ARG A 153 -9.74 21.48 -9.13
N GLU A 154 -9.91 22.76 -9.43
CA GLU A 154 -9.40 23.45 -10.61
C GLU A 154 -7.96 23.96 -10.43
N THR A 155 -7.40 23.85 -9.22
CA THR A 155 -6.04 24.30 -8.95
C THR A 155 -5.04 23.43 -9.69
N SER A 156 -4.24 24.06 -10.57
CA SER A 156 -3.22 23.35 -11.33
C SER A 156 -1.95 23.11 -10.51
N PRO A 157 -1.19 22.04 -10.81
CA PRO A 157 0.14 21.82 -10.24
C PRO A 157 1.06 23.03 -10.44
N ASP A 158 1.00 23.68 -11.62
CA ASP A 158 1.82 24.83 -11.94
C ASP A 158 1.51 26.03 -11.05
N ALA A 159 0.23 26.29 -10.76
CA ALA A 159 -0.19 27.36 -9.84
C ALA A 159 0.40 27.13 -8.44
N LEU A 160 0.31 25.89 -7.93
CA LEU A 160 0.93 25.53 -6.65
C LEU A 160 2.46 25.70 -6.70
N ALA A 161 3.11 25.27 -7.79
CA ALA A 161 4.56 25.40 -7.93
C ALA A 161 4.99 26.87 -7.95
N HIS A 162 4.22 27.73 -8.62
CA HIS A 162 4.46 29.17 -8.61
C HIS A 162 4.29 29.79 -7.22
N ALA A 163 3.22 29.44 -6.49
CA ALA A 163 3.01 29.92 -5.13
C ALA A 163 4.12 29.49 -4.17
N VAL A 164 4.56 28.23 -4.25
CA VAL A 164 5.66 27.69 -3.43
C VAL A 164 6.97 28.42 -3.71
N ARG A 165 7.31 28.66 -4.98
CA ARG A 165 8.52 29.42 -5.36
C ARG A 165 8.44 30.88 -4.93
N ALA A 166 7.29 31.52 -5.08
CA ALA A 166 7.06 32.88 -4.58
C ALA A 166 7.19 32.98 -3.06
N GLY A 167 6.91 31.89 -2.34
CA GLY A 167 7.11 31.75 -0.90
C GLY A 167 8.56 31.52 -0.47
N GLY A 168 9.53 31.46 -1.39
CA GLY A 168 10.95 31.20 -1.09
C GLY A 168 11.35 29.72 -1.22
N GLY A 169 10.44 28.86 -1.66
CA GLY A 169 10.72 27.44 -1.89
C GLY A 169 11.60 27.17 -3.11
N SER A 170 12.54 26.24 -2.95
CA SER A 170 13.43 25.77 -4.03
C SER A 170 13.29 24.25 -4.24
N SER A 171 13.79 23.71 -5.36
CA SER A 171 13.68 22.27 -5.69
C SER A 171 12.26 21.71 -5.53
N VAL A 172 11.26 22.46 -6.02
CA VAL A 172 9.84 22.16 -5.83
C VAL A 172 9.40 20.99 -6.70
N GLY A 173 8.85 19.95 -6.08
CA GLY A 173 8.13 18.88 -6.74
C GLY A 173 6.68 18.80 -6.24
N ILE A 174 5.75 18.55 -7.16
CA ILE A 174 4.30 18.51 -6.87
C ILE A 174 3.70 17.27 -7.50
N TRP A 175 2.97 16.52 -6.67
CA TRP A 175 2.30 15.28 -7.08
C TRP A 175 0.87 15.25 -6.51
N PRO A 176 -0.08 14.62 -7.19
CA PRO A 176 -1.38 14.34 -6.60
C PRO A 176 -1.22 13.46 -5.35
N ALA A 177 -2.04 13.71 -4.34
CA ALA A 177 -2.10 12.92 -3.12
C ALA A 177 -3.50 12.31 -2.92
N SER A 178 -3.57 11.27 -2.10
CA SER A 178 -4.83 10.65 -1.69
C SER A 178 -5.08 10.90 -0.21
N ALA A 179 -6.30 10.62 0.27
CA ALA A 179 -6.62 10.74 1.70
C ALA A 179 -5.70 9.89 2.61
N LEU A 180 -5.07 8.83 2.07
CA LEU A 180 -4.08 8.05 2.80
C LEU A 180 -2.83 8.85 3.16
N ALA A 181 -2.50 9.89 2.39
CA ALA A 181 -1.36 10.77 2.68
C ALA A 181 -1.58 11.64 3.94
N LEU A 182 -2.81 11.76 4.42
CA LEU A 182 -3.13 12.47 5.66
C LEU A 182 -2.84 11.65 6.92
N ILE A 183 -2.60 10.34 6.78
CA ILE A 183 -2.20 9.49 7.89
C ILE A 183 -0.75 9.84 8.20
N ASP A 184 -0.50 10.34 9.41
CA ASP A 184 0.86 10.65 9.85
C ASP A 184 1.75 9.40 9.86
N GLY A 185 3.05 9.60 9.70
CA GLY A 185 4.02 8.51 9.62
C GLY A 185 4.02 7.58 10.84
N GLN A 186 3.72 8.10 12.03
CA GLN A 186 3.67 7.30 13.26
C GLN A 186 2.44 6.39 13.27
N THR A 187 1.25 6.92 12.95
CA THR A 187 0.02 6.14 12.83
C THR A 187 0.14 5.08 11.73
N LYS A 188 0.76 5.42 10.59
CA LYS A 188 1.06 4.47 9.52
C LYS A 188 1.99 3.36 10.01
N ALA A 189 3.09 3.71 10.69
CA ALA A 189 4.05 2.74 11.21
C ALA A 189 3.41 1.79 12.25
N LEU A 190 2.58 2.31 13.16
CA LEU A 190 1.84 1.47 14.12
C LEU A 190 0.83 0.55 13.44
N THR A 191 0.13 1.04 12.42
CA THR A 191 -0.80 0.23 11.63
C THR A 191 -0.08 -0.93 10.94
N LEU A 192 1.08 -0.66 10.34
CA LEU A 192 1.93 -1.68 9.72
C LEU A 192 2.49 -2.66 10.75
N ALA A 193 2.92 -2.17 11.92
CA ALA A 193 3.38 -3.01 13.02
C ALA A 193 2.28 -3.96 13.50
N SER A 194 1.04 -3.48 13.68
CA SER A 194 -0.09 -4.33 14.04
C SER A 194 -0.39 -5.38 12.97
N ARG A 195 -0.27 -5.03 11.68
CA ARG A 195 -0.46 -5.99 10.57
C ARG A 195 0.60 -7.10 10.61
N VAL A 196 1.87 -6.73 10.74
CA VAL A 196 2.99 -7.67 10.84
C VAL A 196 2.92 -8.53 12.12
N ALA A 197 2.42 -7.96 13.22
CA ALA A 197 2.21 -8.71 14.46
C ALA A 197 1.07 -9.73 14.34
N ALA A 198 0.05 -9.46 13.52
CA ALA A 198 -1.02 -10.41 13.24
C ALA A 198 -0.58 -11.49 12.24
N ASP A 199 0.19 -11.12 11.22
CA ASP A 199 0.72 -12.02 10.20
C ASP A 199 2.16 -11.63 9.81
N PRO A 200 3.18 -12.34 10.33
CA PRO A 200 4.58 -12.08 10.00
C PRO A 200 4.95 -12.30 8.53
N SER A 201 4.11 -12.96 7.72
CA SER A 201 4.35 -13.12 6.28
C SER A 201 4.19 -11.81 5.51
N GLU A 202 3.46 -10.83 6.07
CA GLU A 202 3.27 -9.50 5.48
C GLU A 202 4.51 -8.59 5.59
N LEU A 203 5.59 -9.04 6.24
CA LEU A 203 6.78 -8.23 6.51
C LEU A 203 7.38 -7.54 5.26
N PRO A 204 7.64 -8.24 4.13
CA PRO A 204 8.27 -7.60 2.98
C PRO A 204 7.43 -6.45 2.43
N LEU A 205 6.12 -6.68 2.29
CA LEU A 205 5.20 -5.70 1.74
C LEU A 205 4.94 -4.54 2.72
N SER A 206 4.96 -4.81 4.01
CA SER A 206 4.83 -3.78 5.04
C SER A 206 6.04 -2.87 5.09
N ILE A 207 7.26 -3.41 4.90
CA ILE A 207 8.47 -2.58 4.78
C ILE A 207 8.46 -1.77 3.46
N ALA A 208 8.06 -2.37 2.34
CA ALA A 208 7.90 -1.66 1.08
C ALA A 208 6.96 -0.46 1.22
N GLU A 209 5.82 -0.66 1.88
CA GLU A 209 4.85 0.39 2.16
C GLU A 209 5.40 1.46 3.12
N LEU A 210 6.15 1.05 4.16
CA LEU A 210 6.79 1.95 5.12
C LEU A 210 7.85 2.84 4.47
N LEU A 211 8.62 2.29 3.53
CA LEU A 211 9.75 2.95 2.88
C LEU A 211 9.38 3.73 1.62
N GLY A 212 8.15 3.57 1.12
CA GLY A 212 7.80 4.13 -0.18
C GLY A 212 8.57 3.47 -1.33
N ALA A 213 8.96 2.20 -1.18
CA ALA A 213 9.96 1.54 -2.03
C ALA A 213 9.47 0.18 -2.52
N GLN A 214 9.95 -0.23 -3.70
CA GLN A 214 9.59 -1.50 -4.30
C GLN A 214 10.36 -2.64 -3.62
N TYR A 215 9.66 -3.71 -3.26
CA TYR A 215 10.31 -4.95 -2.79
C TYR A 215 10.81 -5.76 -3.99
N VAL A 216 12.07 -6.18 -3.94
CA VAL A 216 12.69 -7.06 -4.94
C VAL A 216 12.96 -8.40 -4.29
N ASP A 217 12.40 -9.47 -4.86
CA ASP A 217 12.75 -10.82 -4.46
C ASP A 217 14.11 -11.17 -5.08
N SER A 218 15.14 -11.25 -4.22
CA SER A 218 16.52 -11.53 -4.61
C SER A 218 16.70 -12.89 -5.29
N ARG A 219 15.69 -13.78 -5.24
CA ARG A 219 15.71 -15.06 -5.94
C ARG A 219 15.33 -14.98 -7.42
N VAL A 220 14.71 -13.89 -7.86
CA VAL A 220 14.02 -13.82 -9.16
C VAL A 220 14.54 -12.70 -10.06
N SER A 221 15.29 -11.72 -9.54
CA SER A 221 15.64 -10.53 -10.32
C SER A 221 17.00 -9.93 -10.00
N ASP A 222 17.80 -9.69 -11.04
CA ASP A 222 18.88 -8.69 -11.03
C ASP A 222 18.23 -7.30 -11.09
N HIS A 223 18.51 -6.45 -10.11
CA HIS A 223 17.98 -5.08 -10.10
C HIS A 223 19.01 -4.11 -10.71
N PRO A 224 18.60 -3.12 -11.54
CA PRO A 224 19.50 -2.14 -12.13
C PRO A 224 20.34 -1.40 -11.07
N THR A 225 21.65 -1.34 -11.30
CA THR A 225 22.67 -0.65 -10.47
C THR A 225 22.38 0.85 -10.24
N THR A 226 21.46 1.43 -11.01
CA THR A 226 21.09 2.85 -11.01
C THR A 226 19.93 3.22 -10.09
N ALA A 227 19.47 2.33 -9.20
CA ALA A 227 18.46 2.63 -8.18
C ALA A 227 19.06 2.75 -6.78
N ALA A 228 18.47 3.58 -5.92
CA ALA A 228 18.79 3.56 -4.49
C ALA A 228 18.26 2.27 -3.88
N SER A 229 19.12 1.46 -3.25
CA SER A 229 18.75 0.16 -2.68
C SER A 229 19.11 0.05 -1.19
N VAL A 230 18.30 -0.71 -0.46
CA VAL A 230 18.57 -1.06 0.94
C VAL A 230 18.20 -2.52 1.21
N ALA A 231 19.07 -3.22 1.93
CA ALA A 231 18.84 -4.57 2.42
C ALA A 231 18.43 -4.54 3.90
N ILE A 232 17.28 -5.12 4.21
CA ILE A 232 16.77 -5.25 5.58
C ILE A 232 16.83 -6.73 6.00
N PRO A 233 17.49 -7.08 7.12
CA PRO A 233 17.54 -8.46 7.59
C PRO A 233 16.11 -9.00 7.82
N SER A 234 15.80 -10.20 7.31
CA SER A 234 14.50 -10.87 7.54
C SER A 234 14.44 -11.65 8.86
N GLY A 235 15.62 -11.96 9.43
CA GLY A 235 15.78 -12.84 10.60
C GLY A 235 15.87 -14.32 10.25
N GLU A 236 15.25 -14.74 9.15
CA GLU A 236 15.39 -16.08 8.57
C GLU A 236 15.58 -15.95 7.05
N GLY A 237 16.62 -16.63 6.53
CA GLY A 237 16.96 -16.60 5.10
C GLY A 237 17.64 -15.33 4.62
N GLU A 238 17.51 -15.07 3.32
CA GLU A 238 18.13 -13.93 2.65
C GLU A 238 17.52 -12.58 3.10
N PRO A 239 18.32 -11.50 3.10
CA PRO A 239 17.81 -10.17 3.41
C PRO A 239 16.78 -9.72 2.37
N LEU A 240 15.80 -8.94 2.84
CA LEU A 240 14.78 -8.32 2.00
C LEU A 240 15.36 -7.08 1.34
N VAL A 241 15.32 -7.01 0.00
CA VAL A 241 15.88 -5.89 -0.76
C VAL A 241 14.78 -4.94 -1.20
N PHE A 242 15.00 -3.65 -0.97
CA PHE A 242 14.07 -2.58 -1.35
C PHE A 242 14.75 -1.55 -2.23
N VAL A 243 14.04 -1.08 -3.25
CA VAL A 243 14.59 -0.21 -4.29
C VAL A 243 13.65 0.96 -4.57
N ARG A 244 14.21 2.15 -4.79
CA ARG A 244 13.48 3.34 -5.21
C ARG A 244 14.36 4.20 -6.14
N PRO A 245 13.80 5.20 -6.84
CA PRO A 245 14.56 6.06 -7.75
C PRO A 245 15.84 6.63 -7.12
N ALA A 246 16.93 6.73 -7.89
CA ALA A 246 18.25 7.14 -7.38
C ALA A 246 18.29 8.56 -6.80
N ASP A 247 17.38 9.43 -7.22
CA ASP A 247 17.23 10.80 -6.72
C ASP A 247 16.56 10.88 -5.34
N GLU A 248 16.12 9.76 -4.79
CA GLU A 248 15.54 9.65 -3.44
C GLU A 248 16.32 8.62 -2.59
N PRO A 249 17.50 8.97 -2.03
CA PRO A 249 18.28 8.03 -1.22
C PRO A 249 17.60 7.73 0.13
N PHE A 250 17.74 6.49 0.64
CA PHE A 250 17.20 6.09 1.96
C PHE A 250 17.88 6.85 3.11
N THR A 251 17.07 7.46 3.97
CA THR A 251 17.53 8.15 5.17
C THR A 251 17.84 7.15 6.29
N PRO A 252 18.78 7.46 7.20
CA PRO A 252 19.07 6.60 8.36
C PRO A 252 17.83 6.27 9.21
N ALA A 253 16.91 7.24 9.35
CA ALA A 253 15.68 7.06 10.12
C ALA A 253 14.70 6.07 9.45
N GLU A 254 14.60 6.07 8.13
CA GLU A 254 13.79 5.10 7.37
C GLU A 254 14.33 3.67 7.56
N ILE A 255 15.65 3.49 7.42
CA ILE A 255 16.32 2.20 7.59
C ILE A 255 16.12 1.68 9.03
N ALA A 256 16.25 2.56 10.02
CA ALA A 256 16.03 2.21 11.42
C ALA A 256 14.60 1.71 11.68
N ARG A 257 13.58 2.41 11.14
CA ARG A 257 12.18 1.97 11.27
C ARG A 257 11.93 0.63 10.59
N ALA A 258 12.46 0.41 9.39
CA ALA A 258 12.33 -0.87 8.68
C ALA A 258 12.97 -2.03 9.46
N ARG A 259 14.15 -1.82 10.07
CA ARG A 259 14.79 -2.81 10.95
C ARG A 259 13.94 -3.14 12.17
N ARG A 260 13.34 -2.14 12.83
CA ARG A 260 12.44 -2.37 13.96
C ARG A 260 11.21 -3.18 13.59
N LEU A 261 10.65 -2.96 12.40
CA LEU A 261 9.52 -3.75 11.91
C LEU A 261 9.92 -5.22 11.65
N SER A 262 11.14 -5.46 11.15
CA SER A 262 11.68 -6.82 11.01
C SER A 262 11.91 -7.49 12.37
N GLU A 263 12.51 -6.80 13.33
CA GLU A 263 12.69 -7.32 14.70
C GLU A 263 11.35 -7.71 15.34
N LEU A 264 10.30 -6.91 15.12
CA LEU A 264 8.94 -7.25 15.58
C LEU A 264 8.45 -8.56 14.96
N ALA A 265 8.56 -8.71 13.64
CA ALA A 265 8.15 -9.94 12.95
C ALA A 265 8.87 -11.17 13.49
N GLN A 266 10.17 -11.07 13.75
CA GLN A 266 10.98 -12.16 14.31
C GLN A 266 10.47 -12.59 15.70
N ARG A 267 10.17 -11.62 16.57
CA ARG A 267 9.60 -11.91 17.91
C ARG A 267 8.23 -12.56 17.84
N THR A 268 7.37 -12.09 16.93
CA THR A 268 6.05 -12.68 16.73
C THR A 268 6.15 -14.13 16.26
N ARG A 269 7.02 -14.42 15.27
CA ARG A 269 7.25 -15.80 14.81
C ARG A 269 7.76 -16.72 15.91
N ALA A 270 8.74 -16.25 16.69
CA ALA A 270 9.27 -17.01 17.82
C ALA A 270 8.18 -17.35 18.85
N THR A 271 7.26 -16.40 19.11
CA THR A 271 6.14 -16.60 20.04
C THR A 271 5.15 -17.65 19.51
N THR A 272 4.77 -17.56 18.23
CA THR A 272 3.89 -18.54 17.58
C THR A 272 4.48 -19.95 17.59
N ASN A 273 5.77 -20.07 17.28
CA ASN A 273 6.48 -21.36 17.27
C ASN A 273 6.57 -21.95 18.69
N SER A 274 6.77 -21.12 19.71
CA SER A 274 6.84 -21.57 21.11
C SER A 274 5.47 -21.97 21.67
N GLY A 275 4.39 -21.30 21.25
CA GLY A 275 3.02 -21.64 21.65
C GLY A 275 2.48 -22.92 20.99
N GLY A 276 2.97 -23.26 19.80
CA GLY A 276 2.61 -24.50 19.09
C GLY A 276 3.16 -25.78 19.72
N LEU A 277 4.25 -25.70 20.49
CA LEU A 277 4.79 -26.83 21.26
C LEU A 277 4.10 -27.07 22.61
N ALA A 278 3.15 -26.21 23.02
CA ALA A 278 2.43 -26.30 24.29
C ALA A 278 0.96 -26.75 24.11
N GLY A 279 0.69 -27.72 23.23
CA GLY A 279 -0.58 -28.47 23.14
C GLY A 279 -0.56 -29.72 24.05
N PRO A 280 -1.72 -30.19 24.55
CA PRO A 280 -1.87 -30.67 25.93
C PRO A 280 -1.11 -31.96 26.22
N ALA A 281 -0.40 -31.97 27.36
CA ALA A 281 -0.18 -33.19 28.09
C ALA A 281 -1.51 -33.63 28.70
N THR A 282 -2.04 -34.74 28.17
CA THR A 282 -3.12 -35.63 28.68
C THR A 282 -4.50 -35.04 28.93
#